data_AF-A0A2V5MTA8-F1
#
_entry.id   AF-A0A2V5MTA8-F1
#
_cell.length_a   1.000
_cell.length_b   1.000
_cell.length_c   1.000
_cell.angle_alpha   90.00
_cell.angle_beta   90.00
_cell.angle_gamma   90.00
#
_symmetry.space_group_name_H-M   'P 1'
#
loop_
_entity.id
_entity.type
_entity.pdbx_description
1 polymer ?
#
loop_
_entity_poly.entity_id
_entity_poly.type
_entity_poly.pdbx_seq_one_letter_code
_entity_poly.pdbx_strand_id
1 'polypeptide(L)'
;MMERPSGTTKRFYVNGVEAGFTAVAFGVNDQSVLRFGGGATEGNGNYFFEGDVDEPAIYDKVLTPEQIILHFLAGTTAAKGPTLNFARQGTQIMLSWSNGSLESTTNLSTGWVQVNATSPYTVTPDLLERARFYRLRQ
;
A
#
# COMPACT_ATOMS: atom_id res chain seq x y z
N MET A 1 28.24 -6.57 -18.76
CA MET A 1 28.73 -5.34 -18.10
C MET A 1 27.56 -4.38 -18.13
N MET A 2 26.92 -4.09 -16.98
CA MET A 2 25.76 -3.19 -16.92
C MET A 2 26.28 -1.81 -16.55
N GLU A 3 26.23 -0.84 -17.46
CA GLU A 3 26.53 0.56 -17.13
C GLU A 3 25.44 1.07 -16.18
N ARG A 4 25.85 1.49 -14.98
CA ARG A 4 24.94 2.08 -13.99
C ARG A 4 24.83 3.58 -14.28
N PRO A 5 23.64 4.20 -14.16
CA PRO A 5 23.45 5.58 -14.59
C PRO A 5 24.28 6.55 -13.74
N SER A 6 25.17 7.31 -14.38
CA SER A 6 25.69 8.57 -13.83
C SER A 6 24.76 9.71 -14.25
N GLY A 7 24.52 10.66 -13.34
CA GLY A 7 23.64 11.81 -13.59
C GLY A 7 24.34 13.12 -13.28
N THR A 8 23.89 14.21 -13.94
CA THR A 8 24.44 15.55 -13.77
C THR A 8 23.51 16.50 -13.00
N THR A 9 22.32 16.05 -12.62
CA THR A 9 21.33 16.86 -11.90
C THR A 9 20.64 16.05 -10.81
N LYS A 10 20.66 16.56 -9.58
CA LYS A 10 19.87 16.06 -8.46
C LYS A 10 18.62 16.92 -8.34
N ARG A 11 17.46 16.30 -8.15
CA ARG A 11 16.18 16.99 -7.97
C ARG A 11 15.55 16.56 -6.65
N PHE A 12 14.92 17.50 -5.96
CA PHE A 12 14.22 17.28 -4.71
C PHE A 12 12.74 17.60 -4.91
N TYR A 13 11.87 16.69 -4.48
CA TYR A 13 10.42 16.80 -4.63
C TYR A 13 9.76 16.69 -3.26
N VAL A 14 8.72 17.49 -3.03
CA VAL A 14 7.87 17.44 -1.83
C VAL A 14 6.42 17.32 -2.31
N ASN A 15 5.69 16.34 -1.78
CA ASN A 15 4.30 16.07 -2.15
C ASN A 15 4.07 15.92 -3.66
N GLY A 16 5.02 15.29 -4.36
CA GLY A 16 4.96 15.08 -5.81
C GLY A 16 5.38 16.27 -6.68
N VAL A 17 5.75 17.41 -6.10
CA VAL A 17 6.11 18.65 -6.82
C VAL A 17 7.59 18.96 -6.64
N GLU A 18 8.29 19.41 -7.69
CA GLU A 18 9.71 19.80 -7.59
C GLU A 18 9.86 21.00 -6.66
N ALA A 19 10.62 20.81 -5.58
CA ALA A 19 10.96 21.84 -4.61
C ALA A 19 12.31 22.51 -4.94
N GLY A 20 13.17 21.83 -5.70
CA GLY A 20 14.41 22.40 -6.19
C GLY A 20 15.32 21.38 -6.88
N PHE A 21 16.41 21.88 -7.46
CA PHE A 21 17.42 21.06 -8.11
C PHE A 21 18.82 21.64 -7.97
N THR A 22 19.83 20.81 -8.20
CA THR A 22 21.23 21.23 -8.33
C THR A 22 21.89 20.46 -9.45
N ALA A 23 22.55 21.18 -10.35
CA ALA A 23 23.36 20.61 -11.42
C ALA A 23 24.76 20.27 -10.88
N VAL A 24 24.92 19.03 -10.43
CA VAL A 24 26.20 18.49 -9.98
C VAL A 24 26.31 17.05 -10.48
N ALA A 25 27.49 16.67 -10.95
CA ALA A 25 27.79 15.29 -11.28
C ALA A 25 27.72 14.42 -10.01
N PHE A 26 27.11 13.25 -10.12
CA PHE A 26 27.11 12.26 -9.05
C PHE A 26 27.31 10.86 -9.61
N GLY A 27 27.88 9.99 -8.76
CA GLY A 27 28.14 8.60 -9.07
C GLY A 27 27.52 7.67 -8.02
N VAL A 28 27.74 6.37 -8.23
CA VAL A 28 27.32 5.33 -7.29
C VAL A 28 28.11 5.48 -5.99
N ASN A 29 27.42 5.39 -4.86
CA ASN A 29 28.08 5.23 -3.56
C ASN A 29 28.47 3.75 -3.38
N ASP A 30 29.78 3.46 -3.41
CA ASP A 30 30.37 2.14 -3.18
C ASP A 30 31.15 2.05 -1.85
N GLN A 31 31.22 3.14 -1.09
CA GLN A 31 32.06 3.26 0.10
C GLN A 31 31.28 3.09 1.41
N SER A 32 29.97 3.35 1.40
CA SER A 32 29.18 3.40 2.63
C SER A 32 27.86 2.68 2.52
N VAL A 33 27.41 2.15 3.66
CA VAL A 33 26.11 1.48 3.77
C VAL A 33 24.97 2.47 3.59
N LEU A 34 23.91 2.05 2.93
CA LEU A 34 22.65 2.79 2.94
C LEU A 34 21.99 2.64 4.31
N ARG A 35 21.50 3.75 4.86
CA ARG A 35 20.79 3.79 6.14
C ARG A 35 19.56 4.67 6.03
N PHE A 36 18.46 4.23 6.63
CA PHE A 36 17.25 5.01 6.84
C PHE A 36 17.09 5.28 8.34
N GLY A 37 16.58 6.47 8.70
CA GLY A 37 16.30 6.81 10.10
C GLY A 37 17.54 6.98 11.01
N GLY A 38 18.75 7.05 10.45
CA GLY A 38 19.97 7.25 11.21
C GLY A 38 21.14 7.78 10.38
N GLY A 39 21.98 8.63 10.99
CA GLY A 39 23.19 9.22 10.39
C GLY A 39 24.48 8.50 10.77
N ALA A 40 25.62 9.19 10.64
CA ALA A 40 27.00 8.66 10.79
C ALA A 40 27.31 7.55 9.77
N THR A 41 27.16 7.89 8.48
CA THR A 41 27.28 6.98 7.34
C THR A 41 28.71 6.44 7.16
N GLU A 42 29.70 7.19 7.66
CA GLU A 42 31.12 6.88 7.64
C GLU A 42 31.56 5.95 8.79
N GLY A 43 30.64 5.54 9.66
CA GLY A 43 30.92 4.70 10.83
C GLY A 43 29.69 4.07 11.49
N ASN A 44 29.77 3.86 12.82
CA ASN A 44 28.64 3.35 13.59
C ASN A 44 27.53 4.40 13.65
N GLY A 45 26.29 3.99 13.37
CA GLY A 45 25.13 4.89 13.38
C GLY A 45 24.83 5.40 14.79
N ASN A 46 24.99 6.70 15.01
CA ASN A 46 24.81 7.34 16.32
C ASN A 46 23.90 8.59 16.29
N TYR A 47 23.33 8.94 15.14
CA TYR A 47 22.43 10.09 14.99
C TYR A 47 21.06 9.62 14.51
N PHE A 48 20.19 9.21 15.42
CA PHE A 48 18.88 8.65 15.06
C PHE A 48 17.86 9.75 14.75
N PHE A 49 16.99 9.49 13.78
CA PHE A 49 15.90 10.37 13.44
C PHE A 49 14.76 10.18 14.44
N GLU A 50 14.41 11.24 15.16
CA GLU A 50 13.29 11.27 16.11
C GLU A 50 11.98 11.59 15.35
N GLY A 51 11.44 10.57 14.67
CA GLY A 51 10.19 10.66 13.93
C GLY A 51 9.83 9.35 13.23
N ASP A 52 8.67 9.33 12.59
CA ASP A 52 8.19 8.16 11.86
C ASP A 52 8.69 8.15 10.42
N VAL A 53 9.12 6.98 9.95
CA VAL A 53 9.49 6.72 8.55
C VAL A 53 8.70 5.50 8.09
N ASP A 54 7.99 5.65 6.97
CA ASP A 54 7.23 4.56 6.35
C ASP A 54 7.50 4.52 4.85
N GLU A 55 7.27 3.35 4.25
CA GLU A 55 7.35 3.06 2.81
C GLU A 55 8.65 3.52 2.07
N PRO A 56 9.87 3.27 2.60
CA PRO A 56 11.08 3.63 1.87
C PRO A 56 11.20 2.83 0.55
N ALA A 57 11.38 3.54 -0.56
CA ALA A 57 11.56 2.97 -1.88
C ALA A 57 12.85 3.47 -2.55
N ILE A 58 13.51 2.58 -3.30
CA ILE A 58 14.73 2.89 -4.06
C ILE A 58 14.55 2.37 -5.48
N TYR A 59 14.95 3.20 -6.44
CA TYR A 59 14.89 2.89 -7.86
C TYR A 59 16.28 2.93 -8.46
N ASP A 60 16.56 2.00 -9.36
CA ASP A 60 17.79 1.92 -10.15
C ASP A 60 17.77 2.84 -11.38
N LYS A 61 16.74 3.70 -11.48
CA LYS A 61 16.50 4.65 -12.56
C LYS A 61 16.01 5.99 -12.02
N VAL A 62 16.20 7.02 -12.81
CA VAL A 62 15.61 8.34 -12.54
C VAL A 62 14.12 8.28 -12.84
N LEU A 63 13.29 8.67 -11.86
CA LEU A 63 11.85 8.78 -12.07
C LEU A 63 11.52 10.10 -12.79
N THR A 64 10.54 10.06 -13.70
CA THR A 64 9.99 11.28 -14.32
C THR A 64 9.09 12.04 -13.34
N PRO A 65 8.82 13.34 -13.57
CA PRO A 65 7.86 14.09 -12.76
C PRO A 65 6.49 13.40 -12.64
N GLU A 66 6.00 12.79 -13.72
CA GLU A 66 4.73 12.05 -13.74
C GLU A 66 4.79 10.79 -12.84
N GLN A 67 5.91 10.08 -12.86
CA GLN A 67 6.10 8.91 -11.99
C GLN A 67 6.18 9.32 -10.52
N ILE A 68 6.78 10.46 -10.22
CA ILE A 68 6.90 10.98 -8.85
C ILE A 68 5.53 11.39 -8.29
N ILE A 69 4.71 12.10 -9.06
CA ILE A 69 3.36 12.45 -8.59
C ILE A 69 2.49 11.21 -8.43
N LEU A 70 2.57 10.23 -9.33
CA LEU A 70 1.84 8.96 -9.19
C LEU A 70 2.30 8.18 -7.94
N HIS A 71 3.59 8.19 -7.63
CA HIS A 71 4.13 7.56 -6.43
C HIS A 71 3.63 8.23 -5.15
N PHE A 72 3.65 9.57 -5.09
CA PHE A 72 3.07 10.33 -3.98
C PHE A 72 1.57 10.04 -3.79
N LEU A 73 0.80 10.00 -4.88
CA LEU A 73 -0.62 9.67 -4.81
C LEU A 73 -0.83 8.25 -4.29
N ALA A 74 -0.03 7.28 -4.73
CA ALA A 74 -0.12 5.91 -4.23
C ALA A 74 0.11 5.79 -2.71
N GLY A 75 1.05 6.55 -2.14
CA GLY A 75 1.32 6.57 -0.70
C GLY A 75 0.35 7.43 0.13
N THR A 76 -0.38 8.37 -0.48
CA THR A 76 -1.35 9.23 0.22
C THR A 76 -2.80 8.74 0.10
N THR A 77 -3.13 8.06 -1.00
CA THR A 77 -4.31 7.24 -1.02
C THR A 77 -4.00 5.99 -0.23
N ALA A 78 -4.37 5.96 1.05
CA ALA A 78 -4.46 4.68 1.75
C ALA A 78 -5.24 3.76 0.82
N ALA A 79 -4.62 2.68 0.34
CA ALA A 79 -5.33 1.64 -0.37
C ALA A 79 -6.40 1.18 0.61
N LYS A 80 -7.62 1.72 0.48
CA LYS A 80 -8.70 1.37 1.39
C LYS A 80 -8.88 -0.12 1.17
N GLY A 81 -8.51 -0.88 2.20
CA GLY A 81 -8.83 -2.29 2.26
C GLY A 81 -10.30 -2.46 1.93
N PRO A 82 -10.68 -3.62 1.37
CA PRO A 82 -12.03 -3.83 0.90
C PRO A 82 -13.02 -3.58 2.04
N THR A 83 -13.95 -2.64 1.87
CA THR A 83 -14.92 -2.31 2.91
C THR A 83 -16.14 -3.22 2.74
N LEU A 84 -16.51 -3.96 3.79
CA LEU A 84 -17.76 -4.72 3.84
C LEU A 84 -18.76 -3.97 4.74
N ASN A 85 -19.85 -3.47 4.15
CA ASN A 85 -20.95 -2.86 4.86
C ASN A 85 -22.14 -3.83 4.90
N PHE A 86 -22.93 -3.77 5.98
CA PHE A 86 -24.15 -4.54 6.13
C PHE A 86 -25.31 -3.64 6.56
N ALA A 87 -26.50 -3.94 6.07
CA ALA A 87 -27.73 -3.28 6.46
C ALA A 87 -28.85 -4.31 6.59
N ARG A 88 -29.66 -4.20 7.64
CA ARG A 88 -30.85 -5.06 7.79
C ARG A 88 -31.98 -4.52 6.90
N GLN A 89 -32.61 -5.38 6.13
CA GLN A 89 -33.81 -5.10 5.34
C GLN A 89 -34.91 -6.10 5.73
N GLY A 90 -35.76 -5.73 6.70
CA GLY A 90 -36.76 -6.63 7.25
C GLY A 90 -36.14 -7.87 7.89
N THR A 91 -36.42 -9.05 7.32
CA THR A 91 -35.84 -10.34 7.74
C THR A 91 -34.52 -10.67 7.02
N GLN A 92 -34.10 -9.85 6.06
CA GLN A 92 -32.90 -10.05 5.26
C GLN A 92 -31.74 -9.14 5.69
N ILE A 93 -30.53 -9.49 5.27
CA ILE A 93 -29.33 -8.67 5.41
C ILE A 93 -28.81 -8.34 4.02
N MET A 94 -28.66 -7.06 3.70
CA MET A 94 -27.97 -6.61 2.51
C MET A 94 -26.50 -6.38 2.85
N LEU A 95 -25.62 -7.06 2.11
CA LEU A 95 -24.18 -6.88 2.15
C LEU A 95 -23.75 -6.03 0.95
N SER A 96 -22.87 -5.07 1.16
CA SER A 96 -22.29 -4.26 0.08
C SER A 96 -20.79 -4.09 0.30
N TRP A 97 -20.02 -4.19 -0.77
CA TRP A 97 -18.58 -4.05 -0.75
C TRP A 97 -18.02 -3.24 -1.91
N SER A 98 -16.82 -2.67 -1.70
CA SER A 98 -16.12 -1.80 -2.65
C SER A 98 -15.37 -2.57 -3.74
N ASN A 99 -14.70 -3.66 -3.38
CA ASN A 99 -13.88 -4.50 -4.25
C ASN A 99 -13.63 -5.87 -3.58
N GLY A 100 -13.10 -6.81 -4.36
CA GLY A 100 -12.88 -8.20 -3.92
C GLY A 100 -14.12 -9.09 -4.11
N SER A 101 -13.94 -10.37 -3.78
CA SER A 101 -14.98 -11.40 -3.81
C SER A 101 -15.51 -11.66 -2.40
N LEU A 102 -16.83 -11.80 -2.28
CA LEU A 102 -17.46 -12.20 -1.02
C LEU A 102 -17.21 -13.69 -0.79
N GLU A 103 -16.77 -14.04 0.42
CA GLU A 103 -16.72 -15.42 0.88
C GLU A 103 -17.60 -15.58 2.11
N SER A 104 -18.13 -16.79 2.32
CA SER A 104 -18.90 -17.13 3.50
C SER A 104 -18.51 -18.47 4.10
N THR A 105 -18.81 -18.64 5.38
CA THR A 105 -18.71 -19.92 6.06
C THR A 105 -19.70 -20.01 7.21
N THR A 106 -20.11 -21.22 7.56
CA THR A 106 -20.94 -21.51 8.74
C THR A 106 -20.08 -21.94 9.93
N ASN A 107 -18.81 -22.29 9.69
CA ASN A 107 -17.86 -22.71 10.70
C ASN A 107 -16.46 -22.18 10.37
N LEU A 108 -15.92 -21.32 11.23
CA LEU A 108 -14.62 -20.70 11.04
C LEU A 108 -13.46 -21.72 10.96
N SER A 109 -13.66 -22.96 11.42
CA SER A 109 -12.68 -24.04 11.36
C SER A 109 -12.68 -24.84 10.05
N THR A 110 -13.73 -24.77 9.22
CA THR A 110 -13.85 -25.56 7.97
C THR A 110 -13.37 -24.82 6.72
N GLY A 111 -12.97 -23.56 6.86
CA GLY A 111 -12.55 -22.72 5.75
C GLY A 111 -13.70 -21.90 5.15
N TRP A 112 -13.39 -21.18 4.06
CA TRP A 112 -14.25 -20.19 3.43
C TRP A 112 -14.63 -20.61 2.02
N VAL A 113 -15.87 -20.33 1.63
CA VAL A 113 -16.40 -20.64 0.29
C VAL A 113 -16.80 -19.34 -0.40
N GLN A 114 -16.38 -19.17 -1.66
CA GLN A 114 -16.74 -18.01 -2.46
C GLN A 114 -18.25 -17.95 -2.70
N VAL A 115 -18.84 -16.80 -2.40
CA VAL A 115 -20.21 -16.43 -2.73
C VAL A 115 -20.14 -15.73 -4.08
N ASN A 116 -20.46 -16.46 -5.17
CA ASN A 116 -20.45 -15.94 -6.54
C ASN A 116 -21.57 -14.89 -6.76
N ALA A 117 -21.41 -13.71 -6.17
CA ALA A 117 -22.37 -12.62 -6.15
C ALA A 117 -21.69 -11.29 -6.47
N THR A 118 -22.49 -10.30 -6.86
CA THR A 118 -22.08 -8.91 -7.04
C THR A 118 -22.60 -8.04 -5.89
N SER A 119 -21.89 -6.95 -5.60
CA SER A 119 -22.31 -5.96 -4.62
C SER A 119 -23.40 -5.04 -5.21
N PRO A 120 -24.52 -4.76 -4.50
CA PRO A 120 -24.92 -5.34 -3.21
C PRO A 120 -25.56 -6.73 -3.36
N TYR A 121 -25.40 -7.57 -2.33
CA TYR A 121 -25.97 -8.91 -2.26
C TYR A 121 -26.87 -9.08 -1.04
N THR A 122 -28.07 -9.60 -1.24
CA THR A 122 -29.04 -9.84 -0.17
C THR A 122 -29.01 -11.29 0.30
N VAL A 123 -28.88 -11.47 1.60
CA VAL A 123 -28.89 -12.76 2.29
C VAL A 123 -30.20 -12.87 3.08
N THR A 124 -30.87 -14.00 2.94
CA THR A 124 -31.93 -14.40 3.87
C THR A 124 -31.32 -15.36 4.88
N PRO A 125 -31.19 -14.99 6.18
CA PRO A 125 -30.68 -15.90 7.19
C PRO A 125 -31.55 -17.16 7.28
N ASP A 126 -30.90 -18.32 7.26
CA ASP A 126 -31.57 -19.59 7.56
C ASP A 126 -31.79 -19.68 9.07
N LEU A 127 -33.05 -19.85 9.49
CA LEU A 127 -33.42 -19.95 10.90
C LEU A 127 -32.94 -21.24 11.56
N LEU A 128 -32.58 -22.25 10.77
CA LEU A 128 -31.96 -23.49 11.25
C LEU A 128 -30.44 -23.37 11.37
N GLU A 129 -29.84 -22.36 10.75
CA GLU A 129 -28.41 -22.11 10.80
C GLU A 129 -28.05 -21.25 12.02
N ARG A 130 -27.13 -21.73 12.85
CA ARG A 130 -26.74 -21.02 14.08
C ARG A 130 -25.98 -19.72 13.82
N ALA A 131 -25.19 -19.68 12.74
CA ALA A 131 -24.44 -18.50 12.32
C ALA A 131 -23.92 -18.65 10.89
N ARG A 132 -23.82 -17.52 10.17
CA ARG A 132 -23.02 -17.36 8.95
C ARG A 132 -22.05 -16.21 9.12
N PHE A 133 -20.81 -16.43 8.69
CA PHE A 133 -19.76 -15.43 8.67
C PHE A 133 -19.46 -15.03 7.23
N TYR A 134 -19.09 -13.77 7.04
CA TYR A 134 -18.75 -13.20 5.74
C TYR A 134 -17.41 -12.46 5.82
N ARG A 135 -16.61 -12.56 4.76
CA ARG A 135 -15.40 -11.76 4.58
C ARG A 135 -15.21 -11.41 3.11
N LEU A 136 -14.31 -10.47 2.85
CA LEU A 136 -13.85 -10.16 1.51
C LEU A 136 -12.49 -10.82 1.27
N ARG A 137 -12.31 -11.38 0.06
CA ARG A 137 -11.04 -11.88 -0.44
C ARG A 137 -10.59 -11.00 -1.61
N GLN A 138 -9.34 -10.54 -1.56
CA GLN A 138 -8.65 -9.88 -2.67
C GLN A 138 -7.83 -10.88 -3.47
#